data_AF-A0A7V3VUX9-F1
#
_entry.id   AF-A0A7V3VUX9-F1
#
_cell.length_a   1.000
_cell.length_b   1.000
_cell.length_c   1.000
_cell.angle_alpha   90.00
_cell.angle_beta   90.00
_cell.angle_gamma   90.00
#
_symmetry.space_group_name_H-M   'P 1'
#
loop_
_entity.id
_entity.type
_entity.pdbx_description
1 polymer ?
#
loop_
_entity_poly.entity_id
_entity_poly.type
_entity_poly.pdbx_seq_one_letter_code
_entity_poly.pdbx_strand_id
1 'polypeptide(L)'
;MNCFEVQERIIDLIIGDIEPEEREIILSHINQCPLCAEDFYFLRECIDACTSCPDFEENDEYWEEFLFTVHERISLEKPKRKFPFRTVVPIAAGAIGAMGIIYLLFFRPSPKAIVQSQPLDSERSPIYEVYDLTPEEQEEFIKMVNQKYFGE
;
A
#
# COMPACT_ATOMS: atom_id res chain seq x y z
N MET A 1 41.02 17.22 42.55
CA MET A 1 39.62 17.26 42.11
C MET A 1 38.84 18.20 43.01
N ASN A 2 38.03 19.07 42.42
CA ASN A 2 37.17 19.99 43.18
C ASN A 2 35.80 19.34 43.46
N CYS A 3 35.01 19.94 44.35
CA CYS A 3 33.70 19.36 44.72
C CYS A 3 32.73 19.27 43.53
N PHE A 4 32.80 20.23 42.61
CA PHE A 4 31.91 20.27 41.44
C PHE A 4 32.15 19.07 40.50
N GLU A 5 33.42 18.79 40.19
CA GLU A 5 33.83 17.63 39.39
C GLU A 5 33.40 16.31 40.05
N VAL A 6 33.51 16.22 41.39
CA VAL A 6 33.06 15.04 42.13
C VAL A 6 31.55 14.91 42.05
N GLN A 7 30.79 15.98 42.28
CA GLN A 7 29.33 15.96 42.22
C GLN A 7 28.78 15.55 40.86
N GLU A 8 29.39 15.97 39.75
CA GLU A 8 29.01 15.51 38.42
C GLU A 8 29.22 14.00 38.22
N ARG A 9 30.19 13.41 38.92
CA ARG A 9 30.63 12.01 38.75
C ARG A 9 30.16 11.06 39.84
N ILE A 10 29.46 11.53 40.88
CA ILE A 10 29.00 10.67 41.99
C ILE A 10 28.05 9.57 41.50
N ILE A 11 27.17 9.87 40.54
CA ILE A 11 26.22 8.89 39.99
C ILE A 11 26.96 7.79 39.21
N ASP A 12 27.87 8.19 38.32
CA ASP A 12 28.74 7.29 37.55
C ASP A 12 29.50 6.34 38.48
N LEU A 13 30.01 6.87 39.61
CA LEU A 13 30.68 6.09 40.65
C LEU A 13 29.76 5.06 41.32
N ILE A 14 28.50 5.41 41.61
CA ILE A 14 27.55 4.51 42.30
C ILE A 14 27.11 3.37 41.36
N ILE A 15 26.85 3.68 40.09
CA ILE A 15 26.41 2.70 39.08
C ILE A 15 27.59 1.84 38.58
N GLY A 16 28.83 2.27 38.84
CA GLY A 16 30.05 1.56 38.45
C GLY A 16 30.50 1.85 37.03
N ASP A 17 29.98 2.92 36.41
CA ASP A 17 30.32 3.37 35.06
C ASP A 17 31.42 4.44 35.11
N ILE A 18 32.56 4.08 35.72
CA ILE A 18 33.69 5.00 35.88
C ILE A 18 35.03 4.28 35.71
N GLU A 19 36.00 4.98 35.14
CA GLU A 19 37.35 4.46 34.97
C GLU A 19 38.03 4.21 36.33
N PRO A 20 38.86 3.16 36.47
CA PRO A 20 39.46 2.79 37.75
C PRO A 20 40.38 3.88 38.33
N GLU A 21 41.07 4.63 37.47
CA GLU A 21 41.95 5.73 37.88
C GLU A 21 41.14 6.90 38.47
N GLU A 22 40.02 7.26 37.83
CA GLU A 22 39.13 8.34 38.27
C GLU A 22 38.39 7.96 39.56
N ARG A 23 38.01 6.69 39.70
CA ARG A 23 37.38 6.13 40.90
C ARG A 23 38.21 6.38 42.16
N GLU A 24 39.51 6.10 42.14
CA GLU A 24 40.38 6.28 43.31
C GLU A 24 40.47 7.76 43.73
N ILE A 25 40.55 8.65 42.74
CA ILE A 25 40.64 10.10 42.97
C ILE A 25 39.35 10.62 43.61
N ILE A 26 38.19 10.20 43.11
CA ILE A 26 36.88 10.60 43.65
C ILE A 26 36.68 10.05 45.05
N LEU A 27 36.97 8.77 45.29
CA LEU A 27 36.86 8.17 46.61
C LEU A 27 37.78 8.85 47.63
N SER A 28 39.00 9.20 47.22
CA SER A 28 39.93 9.97 48.05
C SER A 28 39.34 11.33 48.45
N HIS A 29 38.68 12.03 47.52
CA HIS A 29 38.02 13.30 47.81
C HIS A 29 36.81 13.12 48.74
N ILE A 30 35.94 12.14 48.47
CA ILE A 30 34.76 11.82 49.30
C ILE A 30 35.18 11.54 50.75
N ASN A 31 36.28 10.81 50.96
CA ASN A 31 36.79 10.53 52.30
C ASN A 31 37.32 11.78 53.05
N GLN A 32 37.67 12.84 52.34
CA GLN A 32 38.22 14.08 52.90
C GLN A 32 37.21 15.22 52.97
N CYS A 33 36.17 15.19 52.15
CA CYS A 33 35.17 16.24 52.02
C CYS A 33 33.81 15.79 52.59
N PRO A 34 33.36 16.35 53.72
CA PRO A 34 32.12 15.92 54.37
C PRO A 34 30.86 16.18 53.52
N LEU A 35 30.86 17.25 52.71
CA LEU A 35 29.73 17.57 51.83
C LEU A 35 29.56 16.51 50.73
N CYS A 36 30.65 16.16 50.04
CA CYS A 36 30.61 15.13 49.01
C CYS A 36 30.34 13.73 49.59
N ALA A 37 30.74 13.48 50.84
CA ALA A 37 30.38 12.25 51.55
C ALA A 37 28.88 12.16 51.81
N GLU A 38 28.26 13.22 52.30
CA GLU A 38 26.81 13.29 52.52
C GLU A 38 26.04 13.05 51.23
N ASP A 39 26.41 13.73 50.15
CA ASP A 39 25.80 13.56 48.81
C ASP A 39 25.92 12.10 48.32
N PHE A 40 27.11 11.50 48.47
CA PHE A 40 27.37 10.13 48.06
C PHE A 40 26.50 9.12 48.81
N TYR A 41 26.43 9.22 50.14
CA TYR A 41 25.62 8.30 50.95
C TYR A 41 24.12 8.49 50.68
N PHE A 42 23.66 9.73 50.56
CA PHE A 42 22.26 10.03 50.25
C PHE A 42 21.83 9.44 48.90
N LEU A 43 22.63 9.65 47.86
CA LEU A 43 22.34 9.13 46.52
C LEU A 43 22.38 7.60 46.48
N ARG A 44 23.32 7.00 47.21
CA ARG A 44 23.41 5.54 47.35
C ARG A 44 22.16 4.97 48.03
N GLU A 45 21.71 5.56 49.13
CA GLU A 45 20.48 5.12 49.81
C GLU A 45 19.26 5.22 48.90
N CYS A 46 19.17 6.28 48.09
CA CYS A 46 18.09 6.46 47.12
C CYS A 46 18.09 5.37 46.03
N ILE A 47 19.28 5.02 45.52
CA ILE A 47 19.43 3.94 44.52
C ILE A 47 19.13 2.58 45.14
N ASP A 48 19.64 2.31 46.35
CA ASP A 48 19.37 1.08 47.09
C ASP A 48 17.86 0.93 47.39
N ALA A 49 17.16 2.02 47.73
CA ALA A 49 15.71 2.02 47.93
C ALA A 49 14.94 1.72 46.63
N CYS A 50 15.39 2.23 45.49
CA CYS A 50 14.78 1.95 44.19
C CYS A 50 15.05 0.52 43.70
N THR A 51 16.25 -0.03 43.96
CA THR A 51 16.67 -1.35 43.50
C THR A 51 16.21 -2.48 44.41
N SER A 52 15.91 -2.20 45.68
CA SER A 52 15.36 -3.17 46.64
C SER A 52 13.87 -3.49 46.42
N CYS A 53 13.27 -3.04 45.31
CA CYS A 53 11.91 -3.41 44.94
C CYS A 53 11.88 -4.92 44.57
N PRO A 54 11.29 -5.79 45.43
CA PRO A 54 11.42 -7.25 45.28
C PRO A 54 10.65 -7.82 44.08
N ASP A 55 9.73 -7.03 43.52
CA ASP A 55 8.75 -7.49 42.53
C ASP A 55 9.10 -7.08 41.09
N PHE A 56 10.31 -6.56 40.84
CA PHE A 56 10.76 -6.35 39.48
C PHE A 56 11.26 -7.70 38.93
N GLU A 57 10.32 -8.55 38.51
CA GLU A 57 10.64 -9.69 37.67
C GLU A 57 11.20 -9.16 36.34
N GLU A 58 12.52 -9.19 36.23
CA GLU A 58 13.27 -9.03 34.99
C GLU A 58 13.06 -10.28 34.12
N ASN A 59 11.79 -10.63 33.89
CA ASN A 59 11.42 -11.69 32.98
C ASN A 59 11.26 -11.07 31.61
N ASP A 60 12.20 -11.34 30.70
CA ASP A 60 12.13 -10.85 29.32
C ASP A 60 10.81 -11.21 28.64
N GLU A 61 10.19 -12.34 29.01
CA GLU A 61 8.85 -12.74 28.53
C GLU A 61 7.75 -11.75 28.95
N TYR A 62 7.85 -11.14 30.14
CA TYR A 62 6.90 -10.12 30.59
C TYR A 62 6.96 -8.87 29.70
N TRP A 63 8.16 -8.45 29.29
CA TRP A 63 8.32 -7.28 28.41
C TRP A 63 7.80 -7.56 26.99
N GLU A 64 8.03 -8.76 26.47
CA GLU A 64 7.46 -9.18 25.19
C GLU A 64 5.92 -9.22 25.22
N GLU A 65 5.36 -9.81 26.28
CA GLU A 65 3.90 -9.91 26.45
C GLU A 65 3.26 -8.54 26.72
N PHE A 66 3.92 -7.68 27.50
CA PHE A 66 3.48 -6.31 27.75
C PHE A 66 3.44 -5.48 26.46
N LEU A 67 4.51 -5.51 25.68
CA LEU A 67 4.58 -4.79 24.40
C LEU A 67 3.51 -5.29 23.42
N PHE A 68 3.29 -6.60 23.35
CA PHE A 68 2.22 -7.18 22.54
C PHE A 68 0.85 -6.70 22.99
N THR A 69 0.56 -6.77 24.29
CA THR A 69 -0.73 -6.37 24.88
C THR A 69 -1.03 -4.88 24.66
N VAL A 70 -0.03 -4.02 24.82
CA VAL A 70 -0.16 -2.57 24.55
C VAL A 70 -0.44 -2.33 23.07
N HIS A 71 0.30 -2.98 22.17
CA HIS A 71 0.11 -2.82 20.74
C HIS A 71 -1.28 -3.31 20.28
N GLU A 72 -1.78 -4.41 20.85
CA GLU A 72 -3.12 -4.91 20.61
C GLU A 72 -4.19 -3.89 21.02
N ARG A 73 -4.12 -3.35 22.25
CA ARG A 73 -5.07 -2.34 22.73
C ARG A 73 -5.07 -1.08 21.85
N ILE A 74 -3.89 -0.57 21.50
CA ILE A 74 -3.77 0.58 20.59
C ILE A 74 -4.39 0.27 19.22
N SER A 75 -4.24 -0.96 18.72
CA SER A 75 -4.78 -1.37 17.42
C SER A 75 -6.31 -1.52 17.43
N LEU A 76 -6.87 -1.95 18.56
CA LEU A 76 -8.32 -2.05 18.76
C LEU A 76 -8.98 -0.67 18.96
N GLU A 77 -8.30 0.25 19.64
CA GLU A 77 -8.78 1.62 19.89
C GLU A 77 -8.57 2.57 18.71
N LYS A 78 -7.66 2.25 17.78
CA LYS A 78 -7.49 3.03 16.55
C LYS A 78 -8.84 3.03 15.80
N PRO A 79 -9.48 4.20 15.61
CA PRO A 79 -10.71 4.27 14.86
C PRO A 79 -10.41 3.76 13.45
N LYS A 80 -10.99 2.61 13.07
CA LYS A 80 -10.91 2.08 11.71
C LYS A 80 -11.38 3.19 10.79
N ARG A 81 -10.45 3.85 10.10
CA ARG A 81 -10.76 4.89 9.11
C ARG A 81 -11.61 4.21 8.03
N LYS A 82 -12.93 4.35 8.14
CA LYS A 82 -13.85 3.89 7.11
C LYS A 82 -13.52 4.70 5.86
N PHE A 83 -13.01 4.04 4.83
CA PHE A 83 -12.73 4.68 3.55
C PHE A 83 -14.03 5.36 3.07
N PRO A 84 -14.02 6.66 2.71
CA PRO A 84 -15.25 7.40 2.39
C PRO A 84 -15.74 7.04 0.98
N PHE A 85 -16.11 5.77 0.77
CA PHE A 85 -16.61 5.24 -0.51
C PHE A 85 -17.76 6.09 -1.06
N ARG A 86 -18.63 6.61 -0.20
CA ARG A 86 -19.76 7.46 -0.60
C ARG A 86 -19.34 8.79 -1.24
N THR A 87 -18.15 9.30 -0.93
CA THR A 87 -17.62 10.55 -1.50
C THR A 87 -16.67 10.27 -2.67
N VAL A 88 -15.83 9.24 -2.57
CA VAL A 88 -14.79 8.94 -3.58
C VAL A 88 -15.39 8.33 -4.85
N VAL A 89 -16.38 7.44 -4.72
CA VAL A 89 -17.01 6.77 -5.88
C VAL A 89 -17.70 7.75 -6.85
N PRO A 90 -18.54 8.71 -6.43
CA PRO A 90 -19.17 9.64 -7.37
C PRO A 90 -18.16 10.58 -8.05
N ILE A 91 -17.08 10.98 -7.35
CA ILE A 91 -16.01 11.80 -7.92
C ILE A 91 -15.25 11.04 -9.01
N ALA A 92 -14.86 9.79 -8.74
CA ALA A 92 -14.18 8.93 -9.71
C ALA A 92 -15.07 8.65 -10.93
N ALA A 93 -16.35 8.33 -10.71
CA ALA A 93 -17.30 8.12 -11.80
C ALA A 93 -17.50 9.37 -12.66
N GLY A 94 -17.58 10.55 -12.04
CA GLY A 94 -17.67 11.84 -12.74
C GLY A 94 -16.43 12.13 -13.59
N ALA A 95 -15.23 11.88 -13.06
CA ALA A 95 -13.98 12.07 -13.80
C ALA A 95 -13.89 11.16 -15.04
N ILE A 96 -14.27 9.89 -14.91
CA ILE A 96 -14.30 8.94 -16.04
C ILE A 96 -15.32 9.38 -17.09
N GLY A 97 -16.52 9.81 -16.67
CA GLY A 97 -17.54 10.33 -17.58
C GLY A 97 -17.08 11.58 -18.34
N ALA A 98 -16.47 12.53 -17.65
CA ALA A 98 -15.94 13.75 -18.26
C ALA A 98 -14.82 13.44 -19.27
N MET A 99 -13.91 12.53 -18.93
CA MET A 99 -12.86 12.08 -19.86
C MET A 99 -13.43 11.40 -21.11
N GLY A 100 -14.49 10.60 -20.98
CA GLY A 100 -15.20 10.02 -22.11
C GLY A 100 -15.84 11.07 -23.02
N ILE A 101 -16.46 12.10 -22.43
CA ILE A 101 -17.05 13.22 -23.18
C ILE A 101 -15.96 14.02 -23.90
N ILE A 102 -14.85 14.34 -23.22
CA ILE A 102 -13.72 15.05 -23.81
C ILE A 102 -13.13 14.24 -24.98
N TYR A 103 -12.96 12.92 -24.82
CA TYR A 103 -12.51 12.05 -25.89
C TYR A 103 -13.44 12.09 -27.11
N LEU A 104 -14.75 12.04 -26.90
CA LEU A 104 -15.74 12.13 -27.99
C LEU A 104 -15.82 13.51 -28.64
N LEU A 105 -15.45 14.59 -27.95
CA LEU A 105 -15.49 15.94 -28.52
C LEU A 105 -14.20 16.30 -29.27
N PHE A 106 -13.04 15.89 -28.75
CA PHE A 106 -11.74 16.31 -29.29
C PHE A 106 -11.02 15.25 -30.12
N PHE A 107 -11.27 13.97 -29.85
CA PHE A 107 -10.58 12.85 -30.51
C PHE A 107 -11.49 12.01 -31.40
N ARG A 108 -12.75 12.42 -31.60
CA ARG A 108 -13.64 11.75 -32.56
C ARG A 108 -13.00 11.87 -33.96
N PRO A 109 -12.56 10.76 -34.57
CA PRO A 109 -12.06 10.80 -35.93
C PRO A 109 -13.21 11.32 -36.80
N SER A 110 -12.96 12.39 -37.55
CA SER A 110 -13.92 12.87 -38.54
C SER A 110 -14.29 11.68 -39.43
N PRO A 111 -15.60 11.43 -39.69
CA PRO A 111 -15.95 10.49 -40.74
C PRO A 111 -15.29 11.05 -41.99
N LYS A 112 -14.31 10.31 -42.54
CA LYS A 112 -13.66 10.71 -43.78
C LYS A 112 -14.77 11.04 -44.77
N ALA A 113 -14.81 12.30 -45.19
CA ALA A 113 -15.71 12.76 -46.22
C ALA A 113 -15.60 11.76 -47.38
N ILE A 114 -16.69 11.07 -47.67
CA ILE A 114 -16.79 10.23 -48.86
C ILE A 114 -16.61 11.20 -50.03
N VAL A 115 -15.42 11.14 -50.62
CA VAL A 115 -14.92 12.02 -51.68
C VAL A 115 -15.86 11.95 -52.89
N GLN A 116 -16.13 13.12 -53.46
CA GLN A 116 -16.75 13.34 -54.76
C GLN A 116 -16.15 12.44 -55.86
N SER A 117 -17.04 11.77 -56.60
CA SER A 117 -17.00 11.47 -58.04
C SER A 117 -15.65 11.42 -58.77
N GLN A 118 -15.29 10.22 -59.29
CA GLN A 118 -14.86 10.04 -60.68
C GLN A 118 -15.18 8.59 -61.16
N PRO A 119 -15.38 8.36 -62.49
CA PRO A 119 -16.12 7.22 -63.06
C PRO A 119 -15.24 6.05 -63.57
N LEU A 120 -15.92 4.95 -63.94
CA LEU A 120 -15.43 3.65 -64.48
C LEU A 120 -14.66 2.80 -63.44
N ASP A 121 -14.91 1.50 -63.26
CA ASP A 121 -15.17 0.48 -64.27
C ASP A 121 -15.97 -0.71 -63.72
N SER A 122 -16.55 -1.45 -64.66
CA SER A 122 -17.33 -2.67 -64.51
C SER A 122 -16.60 -3.78 -63.73
N GLU A 123 -17.22 -4.33 -62.68
CA GLU A 123 -17.09 -5.76 -62.36
C GLU A 123 -18.27 -6.33 -61.54
N ARG A 124 -19.20 -6.93 -62.28
CA ARG A 124 -20.06 -8.10 -61.99
C ARG A 124 -20.60 -8.31 -60.56
N SER A 125 -21.93 -8.14 -60.41
CA SER A 125 -22.73 -8.81 -59.38
C SER A 125 -23.41 -10.07 -59.98
N PRO A 126 -23.36 -11.24 -59.33
CA PRO A 126 -23.80 -12.52 -59.90
C PRO A 126 -25.28 -12.80 -59.64
N ILE A 127 -26.20 -12.00 -60.20
CA ILE A 127 -27.65 -12.18 -59.96
C ILE A 127 -28.45 -12.41 -61.26
N TYR A 128 -27.81 -12.49 -62.42
CA TYR A 128 -28.52 -12.48 -63.71
C TYR A 128 -28.19 -13.63 -64.69
N GLU A 129 -27.94 -14.85 -64.22
CA GLU A 129 -27.68 -16.02 -65.09
C GLU A 129 -28.81 -17.07 -65.11
N VAL A 130 -30.03 -16.73 -64.69
CA VAL A 130 -31.16 -17.69 -64.64
C VAL A 130 -32.11 -17.61 -65.83
N TYR A 131 -31.89 -16.68 -66.77
CA TYR A 131 -32.82 -16.45 -67.90
C TYR A 131 -32.24 -16.73 -69.30
N ASP A 132 -31.02 -17.28 -69.40
CA ASP A 132 -30.35 -17.53 -70.69
C ASP A 132 -30.38 -19.00 -71.14
N LEU A 133 -31.26 -19.83 -70.57
CA LEU A 133 -31.38 -21.23 -71.00
C LEU A 133 -32.13 -21.32 -72.33
N THR A 134 -31.51 -22.00 -73.29
CA THR A 134 -32.11 -22.30 -74.60
C THR A 134 -33.32 -23.24 -74.43
N PRO A 135 -34.30 -23.22 -75.34
CA PRO A 135 -35.53 -24.00 -75.18
C PRO A 135 -35.29 -25.51 -74.99
N GLU A 136 -34.20 -26.05 -75.53
CA GLU A 136 -33.80 -27.45 -75.34
C GLU A 136 -33.34 -27.74 -73.90
N GLU A 137 -32.60 -26.82 -73.26
CA GLU A 137 -32.13 -26.96 -71.88
C GLU A 137 -33.27 -26.78 -70.86
N GLN A 138 -34.28 -25.99 -71.21
CA GLN A 138 -35.48 -25.83 -70.38
C GLN A 138 -36.31 -27.13 -70.33
N GLU A 139 -36.42 -27.85 -71.46
CA GLU A 139 -37.10 -29.15 -71.49
C GLU A 139 -36.36 -30.20 -70.66
N GLU A 140 -35.02 -30.23 -70.72
CA GLU A 140 -34.22 -31.12 -69.87
C GLU A 140 -34.40 -30.79 -68.39
N PHE A 141 -34.42 -29.51 -68.01
CA PHE A 141 -34.66 -29.10 -66.63
C PHE A 141 -36.06 -29.51 -66.15
N ILE A 142 -37.10 -29.30 -66.96
CA ILE A 142 -38.47 -29.71 -66.65
C ILE A 142 -38.55 -31.24 -66.48
N LYS A 143 -37.86 -32.00 -67.33
CA LYS A 143 -37.79 -33.47 -67.24
C LYS A 143 -37.10 -33.92 -65.95
N MET A 144 -36.00 -33.26 -65.59
CA MET A 144 -35.23 -33.55 -64.38
C MET A 144 -36.01 -33.23 -63.09
N VAL A 145 -36.78 -32.14 -63.10
CA VAL A 145 -37.65 -31.74 -61.98
C VAL A 145 -38.83 -32.70 -61.84
N ASN A 146 -39.50 -33.07 -62.94
CA ASN A 146 -40.63 -34.01 -62.90
C ASN A 146 -40.20 -35.41 -62.43
N GLN A 147 -39.02 -35.89 -62.85
CA GLN A 147 -38.48 -37.17 -62.36
C GLN A 147 -38.15 -37.12 -60.86
N LYS A 148 -37.69 -35.98 -60.35
CA LYS A 148 -37.26 -35.83 -58.96
C LYS A 148 -38.41 -35.65 -57.97
N TYR A 149 -39.54 -35.08 -58.41
CA TYR A 149 -40.63 -34.68 -57.51
C TYR A 149 -42.00 -35.31 -57.83
N PHE A 150 -42.19 -35.91 -59.01
CA PHE A 150 -43.48 -36.44 -59.45
C PHE A 150 -43.41 -37.83 -60.12
N GLY A 151 -42.29 -38.56 -60.00
CA GLY A 151 -42.14 -39.90 -60.57
C GLY A 151 -42.73 -41.02 -59.72
N GLU A 152 -43.64 -41.82 -60.30
CA GLU A 152 -43.76 -43.26 -60.00
C GLU A 152 -42.56 -44.02 -60.59
#